data_AF-A0A6N2VWN2-F1
#
_entry.id   AF-A0A6N2VWN2-F1
#
_cell.length_a   1.000
_cell.length_b   1.000
_cell.length_c   1.000
_cell.angle_alpha   90.00
_cell.angle_beta   90.00
_cell.angle_gamma   90.00
#
_symmetry.space_group_name_H-M   'P 1'
#
loop_
_entity.id
_entity.type
_entity.pdbx_description
1 polymer ?
#
loop_
_entity_poly.entity_id
_entity_poly.type
_entity_poly.pdbx_seq_one_letter_code
_entity_poly.pdbx_strand_id
1 'polypeptide(L)'
;MKENKYQKEIYLTEENYIDAVKKATLAGVSVEELFEKFMIDLVAEQYDLHSWYQGIKQSNAMTFLQFLIKENWLEDMLREYELLQDTKRYLLSAKESLESGLIQGHVGDSYSWKDCTDGNGNPYYANKIEWENSIKEEIESYEESIKEHEDAIHSYWEEYRKEISTAVSFRKEMQDILEWEKRFLDE
;
A
#
# COMPACT_ATOMS: atom_id res chain seq x y z
N MET A 1 -15.20 -27.25 -21.48
CA MET A 1 -13.85 -26.69 -21.24
C MET A 1 -12.90 -27.38 -22.19
N LYS A 2 -12.23 -26.65 -23.09
CA LYS A 2 -11.16 -27.22 -23.91
C LYS A 2 -9.88 -27.16 -23.07
N GLU A 3 -9.31 -28.31 -22.74
CA GLU A 3 -7.98 -28.40 -22.15
C GLU A 3 -6.97 -27.83 -23.15
N ASN A 4 -6.19 -26.82 -22.73
CA ASN A 4 -5.10 -26.29 -23.52
C ASN A 4 -3.98 -27.35 -23.58
N LYS A 5 -3.72 -27.88 -24.78
CA LYS A 5 -2.92 -29.10 -25.01
C LYS A 5 -1.41 -28.91 -24.80
N TYR A 6 -0.95 -27.68 -24.52
CA TYR A 6 0.46 -27.34 -24.36
C TYR A 6 0.61 -26.30 -23.23
N GLN A 7 1.07 -26.74 -22.06
CA GLN A 7 1.55 -25.85 -20.99
C GLN A 7 3.07 -25.68 -21.16
N LYS A 8 3.55 -24.43 -21.06
CA LYS A 8 4.98 -24.12 -21.08
C LYS A 8 5.25 -23.13 -19.96
N GLU A 9 6.16 -23.49 -19.07
CA GLU A 9 6.60 -22.64 -17.97
C GLU A 9 7.68 -21.67 -18.46
N ILE A 10 7.55 -20.40 -18.06
CA ILE A 10 8.57 -19.36 -18.27
C ILE A 10 9.11 -19.01 -16.89
N TYR A 11 10.42 -19.14 -16.71
CA TYR A 11 11.09 -18.74 -15.48
C TYR A 11 11.56 -17.29 -15.62
N LEU A 12 11.02 -16.41 -14.79
CA LEU A 12 11.41 -15.01 -14.69
C LEU A 12 12.11 -14.79 -13.37
N THR A 13 13.00 -13.80 -13.32
CA THR A 13 13.41 -13.22 -12.03
C THR A 13 12.22 -12.49 -11.43
N GLU A 14 12.20 -12.37 -10.11
CA GLU A 14 11.18 -11.62 -9.37
C GLU A 14 11.03 -10.18 -9.91
N GLU A 15 12.16 -9.49 -10.13
CA GLU A 15 12.20 -8.15 -10.72
C GLU A 15 11.50 -8.08 -12.10
N ASN A 16 11.76 -9.05 -12.97
CA ASN A 16 11.15 -9.11 -14.30
C ASN A 16 9.67 -9.49 -14.24
N TYR A 17 9.27 -10.31 -13.26
CA TYR A 17 7.87 -10.64 -13.03
C TYR A 17 7.10 -9.40 -12.57
N ILE A 18 7.62 -8.66 -11.59
CA ILE A 18 7.03 -7.40 -11.10
C ILE A 18 6.89 -6.37 -12.23
N ASP A 19 7.92 -6.21 -13.07
CA ASP A 19 7.85 -5.32 -14.23
C ASP A 19 6.78 -5.78 -15.24
N ALA A 20 6.66 -7.09 -15.49
CA ALA A 20 5.61 -7.64 -16.33
C ALA A 20 4.20 -7.40 -15.75
N VAL A 21 4.02 -7.55 -14.44
CA VAL A 21 2.75 -7.24 -13.75
C VAL A 21 2.41 -5.76 -13.90
N LYS A 22 3.36 -4.84 -13.67
CA LYS A 22 3.15 -3.40 -13.86
C LYS A 22 2.70 -3.07 -15.29
N LYS A 23 3.37 -3.66 -16.29
CA LYS A 23 3.04 -3.47 -17.70
C LYS A 23 1.67 -4.06 -18.05
N ALA A 24 1.37 -5.27 -17.59
CA ALA A 24 0.08 -5.91 -17.81
C ALA A 24 -1.06 -5.08 -17.19
N THR A 25 -0.86 -4.59 -15.96
CA THR A 25 -1.82 -3.75 -15.23
C THR A 25 -2.11 -2.45 -15.97
N LEU A 26 -1.08 -1.73 -16.43
CA LEU A 26 -1.21 -0.52 -17.25
C LEU A 26 -1.91 -0.77 -18.59
N ALA A 27 -1.74 -1.97 -19.15
CA ALA A 27 -2.38 -2.42 -20.37
C ALA A 27 -3.79 -3.00 -20.15
N GLY A 28 -4.23 -3.15 -18.89
CA GLY A 28 -5.54 -3.71 -18.55
C GLY A 28 -5.70 -5.20 -18.90
N VAL A 29 -4.61 -5.95 -18.90
CA VAL A 29 -4.55 -7.38 -19.23
C VAL A 29 -3.87 -8.17 -18.12
N SER A 30 -4.03 -9.48 -18.11
CA SER A 30 -3.22 -10.38 -17.27
C SER A 30 -1.78 -10.49 -17.80
N VAL A 31 -0.86 -10.97 -16.94
CA VAL A 31 0.53 -11.24 -17.34
C VAL A 31 0.57 -12.30 -18.44
N GLU A 32 -0.28 -13.33 -18.34
CA GLU A 32 -0.43 -14.38 -19.34
C GLU A 32 -0.92 -13.81 -20.68
N GLU A 33 -1.94 -12.97 -20.68
CA GLU A 33 -2.41 -12.29 -21.91
C GLU A 33 -1.37 -11.33 -22.47
N LEU A 34 -0.60 -10.65 -21.62
CA LEU A 34 0.52 -9.80 -22.04
C LEU A 34 1.57 -10.65 -22.76
N PHE A 35 1.96 -11.79 -22.20
CA PHE A 35 2.93 -12.71 -22.80
C PHE A 35 2.37 -13.40 -24.05
N GLU A 36 1.11 -13.82 -24.07
CA GLU A 36 0.48 -14.42 -25.24
C GLU A 36 0.43 -13.44 -26.42
N LYS A 37 -0.01 -12.20 -26.18
CA LYS A 37 0.03 -11.14 -27.20
C LYS A 37 1.46 -10.86 -27.63
N PHE A 38 2.40 -10.71 -26.70
CA PHE A 38 3.81 -10.50 -27.01
C PHE A 38 4.36 -11.62 -27.91
N MET A 39 4.07 -12.88 -27.59
CA MET A 39 4.53 -14.04 -28.38
C MET A 39 3.88 -14.10 -29.75
N ILE A 40 2.59 -13.77 -29.88
CA ILE A 40 1.90 -13.68 -31.18
C ILE A 40 2.56 -12.60 -32.04
N ASP A 41 2.80 -11.43 -31.47
CA ASP A 41 3.30 -10.26 -32.19
C ASP A 41 4.80 -10.37 -32.52
N LEU A 42 5.60 -11.00 -31.64
CA LEU A 42 6.99 -11.38 -31.89
C LEU A 42 7.11 -12.38 -33.06
N VAL A 43 6.19 -13.35 -33.15
CA VAL A 43 6.17 -14.35 -34.24
C VAL A 43 5.60 -13.75 -35.53
N ALA A 44 4.78 -12.69 -35.44
CA ALA A 44 4.19 -12.01 -36.58
C ALA A 44 5.08 -10.93 -37.23
N GLU A 45 6.32 -10.74 -36.74
CA GLU A 45 7.29 -9.71 -37.20
C GLU A 45 6.76 -8.26 -37.18
N GLN A 46 5.71 -7.97 -36.40
CA GLN A 46 5.09 -6.64 -36.38
C GLN A 46 5.36 -5.95 -35.04
N TYR A 47 6.11 -4.84 -35.14
CA TYR A 47 6.38 -3.81 -34.14
C TYR A 47 7.64 -3.96 -33.26
N ASP A 48 8.29 -2.82 -33.03
CA ASP A 48 9.19 -2.66 -31.90
C ASP A 48 8.36 -2.67 -30.59
N LEU A 49 8.95 -3.20 -29.52
CA LEU A 49 8.31 -3.45 -28.22
C LEU A 49 7.56 -2.24 -27.63
N HIS A 50 8.10 -1.03 -27.86
CA HIS A 50 7.54 0.21 -27.33
C HIS A 50 6.24 0.59 -28.07
N SER A 51 6.27 0.53 -29.40
CA SER A 51 5.10 0.83 -30.24
C SER A 51 3.94 -0.13 -30.00
N TRP A 52 4.27 -1.40 -29.78
CA TRP A 52 3.30 -2.46 -29.46
C TRP A 52 2.57 -2.21 -28.13
N TYR A 53 3.32 -1.91 -27.07
CA TYR A 53 2.77 -1.67 -25.74
C TYR A 53 1.79 -0.48 -25.70
N GLN A 54 2.08 0.58 -26.46
CA GLN A 54 1.18 1.73 -26.57
C GLN A 54 -0.17 1.38 -27.22
N GLY A 55 -0.21 0.36 -28.09
CA GLY A 55 -1.44 -0.09 -28.75
C GLY A 55 -2.43 -0.79 -27.80
N ILE A 56 -1.93 -1.51 -26.79
CA ILE A 56 -2.80 -2.23 -25.83
C ILE A 56 -3.46 -1.27 -24.83
N LYS A 57 -2.83 -0.12 -24.56
CA LYS A 57 -3.25 0.88 -23.57
C LYS A 57 -4.61 1.56 -23.84
N GLN A 58 -5.19 1.39 -25.04
CA GLN A 58 -6.30 2.24 -25.50
C GLN A 58 -7.73 1.89 -25.00
N SER A 59 -7.92 0.95 -24.07
CA SER A 59 -9.26 0.34 -23.92
C SER A 59 -10.14 0.74 -22.73
N ASN A 60 -9.71 1.44 -21.67
CA ASN A 60 -10.63 1.77 -20.55
C ASN A 60 -10.24 3.07 -19.82
N ALA A 61 -11.21 3.66 -19.10
CA ALA A 61 -10.94 4.76 -18.16
C ALA A 61 -9.89 4.29 -17.14
N MET A 62 -8.85 5.11 -16.94
CA MET A 62 -7.72 4.78 -16.08
C MET A 62 -8.19 4.58 -14.63
N THR A 63 -7.87 3.43 -14.04
CA THR A 63 -8.09 3.16 -12.61
C THR A 63 -7.06 3.88 -11.76
N PHE A 64 -7.31 4.00 -10.46
CA PHE A 64 -6.36 4.66 -9.56
C PHE A 64 -5.05 3.88 -9.46
N LEU A 65 -5.09 2.55 -9.44
CA LEU A 65 -3.91 1.69 -9.51
C LEU A 65 -3.06 1.98 -10.76
N GLN A 66 -3.70 2.04 -11.93
CA GLN A 66 -3.01 2.33 -13.19
C GLN A 66 -2.40 3.73 -13.22
N PHE A 67 -3.11 4.71 -12.64
CA PHE A 67 -2.59 6.06 -12.48
C PHE A 67 -1.34 6.09 -11.59
N LEU A 68 -1.39 5.45 -10.42
CA LEU A 68 -0.26 5.40 -9.50
C LEU A 68 0.96 4.68 -10.10
N ILE A 69 0.75 3.62 -10.88
CA ILE A 69 1.85 2.95 -11.61
C ILE A 69 2.41 3.86 -12.70
N LYS A 70 1.55 4.55 -13.45
CA LYS A 70 1.95 5.49 -14.52
C LYS A 70 2.81 6.63 -13.99
N GLU A 71 2.43 7.20 -12.85
CA GLU A 71 3.14 8.33 -12.21
C GLU A 71 4.30 7.86 -11.29
N ASN A 72 4.50 6.55 -11.15
CA ASN A 72 5.49 5.94 -10.25
C ASN A 72 5.29 6.35 -8.78
N TRP A 73 4.02 6.42 -8.34
CA TRP A 73 3.60 6.79 -6.98
C TRP A 73 3.01 5.63 -6.18
N LEU A 74 2.92 4.43 -6.76
CA LEU A 74 2.27 3.29 -6.11
C LEU A 74 2.92 2.92 -4.77
N GLU A 75 4.25 2.80 -4.74
CA GLU A 75 5.01 2.42 -3.55
C GLU A 75 4.89 3.48 -2.44
N ASP A 76 5.04 4.75 -2.80
CA ASP A 76 4.89 5.85 -1.85
C ASP A 76 3.45 5.91 -1.28
N MET A 77 2.42 5.77 -2.13
CA MET A 77 1.03 5.78 -1.69
C MET A 77 0.69 4.61 -0.77
N LEU A 78 1.14 3.40 -1.11
CA LEU A 78 0.97 2.20 -0.27
C LEU A 78 1.65 2.36 1.09
N ARG A 79 2.87 2.93 1.11
CA ARG A 79 3.59 3.22 2.34
C ARG A 79 2.85 4.24 3.22
N GLU A 80 2.36 5.33 2.66
CA GLU A 80 1.54 6.31 3.40
C GLU A 80 0.27 5.66 3.97
N TYR A 81 -0.35 4.74 3.21
CA TYR A 81 -1.52 4.00 3.66
C TYR A 81 -1.21 3.04 4.83
N GLU A 82 -0.09 2.31 4.77
CA GLU A 82 0.37 1.44 5.85
C GLU A 82 0.68 2.25 7.12
N LEU A 83 1.44 3.35 6.98
CA LEU A 83 1.77 4.25 8.09
C LEU A 83 0.50 4.84 8.75
N LEU A 84 -0.52 5.16 7.95
CA LEU A 84 -1.81 5.61 8.47
C LEU A 84 -2.49 4.55 9.33
N GLN A 85 -2.51 3.28 8.91
CA GLN A 85 -3.12 2.19 9.70
C GLN A 85 -2.36 1.96 11.01
N ASP A 86 -1.03 1.92 10.93
CA ASP A 86 -0.17 1.73 12.08
C ASP A 86 -0.29 2.86 13.09
N THR A 87 -0.29 4.12 12.63
CA THR A 87 -0.45 5.29 13.49
C THR A 87 -1.82 5.32 14.15
N LYS A 88 -2.90 4.92 13.44
CA LYS A 88 -4.24 4.74 14.03
C LYS A 88 -4.25 3.68 15.12
N ARG A 89 -3.50 2.59 14.97
CA ARG A 89 -3.34 1.56 15.99
C ARG A 89 -2.57 2.08 17.21
N TYR A 90 -1.49 2.83 17.01
CA TYR A 90 -0.73 3.45 18.11
C TYR A 90 -1.56 4.46 18.88
N LEU A 91 -2.31 5.32 18.18
CA LEU A 91 -3.24 6.27 18.79
C LEU A 91 -4.27 5.57 19.69
N LEU A 92 -4.87 4.49 19.21
CA LEU A 92 -5.84 3.70 19.98
C LEU A 92 -5.18 3.12 21.24
N SER A 93 -4.01 2.49 21.09
CA SER A 93 -3.25 1.92 22.21
C SER A 93 -2.88 2.98 23.26
N ALA A 94 -2.49 4.18 22.83
CA ALA A 94 -2.16 5.29 23.74
C ALA A 94 -3.40 5.79 24.50
N LYS A 95 -4.54 5.90 23.82
CA LYS A 95 -5.82 6.28 24.45
C LYS A 95 -6.29 5.25 25.47
N GLU A 96 -6.23 3.96 25.13
CA GLU A 96 -6.54 2.86 26.05
C GLU A 96 -5.59 2.82 27.26
N SER A 97 -4.31 3.13 27.02
CA SER A 97 -3.32 3.19 28.10
C SER A 97 -3.64 4.32 29.08
N LEU A 98 -3.99 5.50 28.57
CA LEU A 98 -4.37 6.65 29.39
C LEU A 98 -5.64 6.38 30.21
N GLU A 99 -6.62 5.70 29.64
CA GLU A 99 -7.86 5.33 30.33
C GLU A 99 -7.65 4.25 31.41
N SER A 100 -6.88 3.21 31.09
CA SER A 100 -6.68 2.06 31.98
C SER A 100 -5.60 2.29 33.05
N GLY A 101 -4.65 3.21 32.82
CA GLY A 101 -3.46 3.37 33.65
C GLY A 101 -2.41 2.26 33.43
N LEU A 102 -2.61 1.42 32.42
CA LEU A 102 -1.75 0.30 32.05
C LEU A 102 -1.22 0.49 30.64
N ILE A 103 0.01 0.08 30.39
CA ILE A 103 0.65 0.14 29.09
C ILE A 103 0.67 -1.28 28.53
N GLN A 104 0.27 -1.42 27.27
CA GLN A 104 0.18 -2.71 26.61
C GLN A 104 1.51 -3.13 25.98
N GLY A 105 2.01 -4.31 26.35
CA GLY A 105 3.21 -4.91 25.77
C GLY A 105 2.95 -5.77 24.55
N HIS A 106 4.04 -6.27 23.95
CA HIS A 106 4.03 -7.03 22.70
C HIS A 106 3.34 -8.41 22.76
N VAL A 107 3.04 -8.96 23.94
CA VAL A 107 2.57 -10.36 24.11
C VAL A 107 1.37 -10.48 25.08
N GLY A 108 0.53 -9.44 25.16
CA GLY A 108 -0.62 -9.42 26.08
C GLY A 108 -0.27 -9.17 27.55
N ASP A 109 1.01 -8.97 27.84
CA ASP A 109 1.46 -8.41 29.11
C ASP A 109 1.04 -6.94 29.22
N SER A 110 0.65 -6.52 30.42
CA SER A 110 0.34 -5.14 30.75
C SER A 110 1.22 -4.69 31.90
N TYR A 111 1.79 -3.50 31.81
CA TYR A 111 2.65 -2.93 32.84
C TYR A 111 2.16 -1.56 33.28
N SER A 112 2.53 -1.15 34.48
CA SER A 112 2.28 0.19 34.98
C SER A 112 3.40 1.14 34.53
N TRP A 113 3.14 2.44 34.56
CA TRP A 113 4.18 3.48 34.43
C TRP A 113 5.34 3.30 35.42
N LYS A 114 5.10 2.65 36.56
CA LYS A 114 6.13 2.34 37.57
C LYS A 114 7.13 1.27 37.11
N ASP A 115 6.70 0.41 36.21
CA ASP A 115 7.52 -0.70 35.70
C ASP A 115 8.39 -0.23 34.52
N CYS A 116 8.14 0.97 33.98
CA CYS A 116 8.96 1.60 32.96
C CYS A 116 10.27 2.09 33.56
N THR A 117 11.39 1.52 33.10
CA THR A 117 12.74 1.93 33.49
C THR A 117 13.56 2.37 32.28
N ASP A 118 14.50 3.30 32.50
CA ASP A 118 15.54 3.62 31.52
C ASP A 118 16.51 2.43 31.31
N GLY A 119 17.46 2.58 30.37
CA GLY A 119 18.48 1.57 30.10
C GLY A 119 19.44 1.27 31.28
N ASN A 120 19.38 2.05 32.36
CA ASN A 120 20.16 1.87 33.58
C ASN A 120 19.31 1.31 34.75
N GLY A 121 18.03 1.05 34.54
CA GLY A 121 17.10 0.55 35.56
C GLY A 121 16.52 1.62 36.48
N ASN A 122 16.70 2.91 36.19
CA ASN A 122 16.02 3.98 36.93
C ASN A 122 14.58 4.12 36.42
N PRO A 123 13.60 4.49 37.29
CA PRO A 123 12.24 4.79 36.83
C PRO A 123 12.24 5.84 35.73
N TYR A 124 11.56 5.55 34.63
CA TYR A 124 11.46 6.45 33.48
C TYR A 124 10.58 7.67 33.78
N TYR A 125 9.57 7.50 34.64
CA TYR A 125 8.67 8.56 35.09
C TYR A 125 8.78 8.75 36.60
N ALA A 126 8.87 10.00 37.08
CA ALA A 126 8.92 10.30 38.51
C ALA A 126 7.55 10.08 39.18
N ASN A 127 6.46 10.27 38.45
CA ASN A 127 5.10 10.08 38.95
C ASN A 127 4.08 9.84 37.82
N LYS A 128 2.85 9.46 38.22
CA LYS A 128 1.76 9.18 37.27
C LYS A 128 1.41 10.39 36.39
N ILE A 129 1.46 11.62 36.93
CA ILE A 129 1.08 12.83 36.19
C ILE A 129 2.07 13.09 35.05
N GLU A 130 3.36 12.85 35.28
CA GLU A 130 4.39 12.95 34.25
C GLU A 130 4.16 11.93 33.12
N TRP A 131 3.85 10.68 33.47
CA TRP A 131 3.48 9.67 32.47
C TRP A 131 2.20 10.06 31.70
N GLU A 132 1.13 10.48 32.38
CA GLU A 132 -0.12 10.92 31.73
C GLU A 132 0.11 12.09 30.77
N ASN A 133 1.02 13.01 31.09
CA ASN A 133 1.37 14.11 30.19
C ASN A 133 2.18 13.63 28.98
N SER A 134 3.16 12.74 29.19
CA SER A 134 3.91 12.10 28.09
C SER A 134 2.99 11.39 27.09
N ILE A 135 2.01 10.62 27.59
CA ILE A 135 1.06 9.91 26.72
C ILE A 135 0.13 10.88 25.99
N LYS A 136 -0.24 12.02 26.60
CA LYS A 136 -1.02 13.06 25.90
C LYS A 136 -0.22 13.71 24.77
N GLU A 137 1.06 14.00 24.99
CA GLU A 137 1.95 14.51 23.95
C GLU A 137 2.11 13.50 22.80
N GLU A 138 2.23 12.21 23.11
CA GLU A 138 2.23 11.14 22.09
C GLU A 138 0.91 11.08 21.30
N ILE A 139 -0.24 11.17 21.98
CA ILE A 139 -1.56 11.22 21.33
C ILE A 139 -1.65 12.40 20.37
N GLU A 140 -1.22 13.59 20.79
CA GLU A 140 -1.20 14.79 19.95
C GLU A 140 -0.32 14.59 18.72
N SER A 141 0.88 14.01 18.91
CA SER A 141 1.78 13.68 17.80
C SER A 141 1.17 12.66 16.82
N TYR A 142 0.50 11.62 17.31
CA TYR A 142 -0.16 10.65 16.45
C TYR A 142 -1.35 11.25 15.69
N GLU A 143 -2.11 12.16 16.31
CA GLU A 143 -3.20 12.86 15.64
C GLU A 143 -2.68 13.78 14.52
N GLU A 144 -1.53 14.44 14.73
CA GLU A 144 -0.84 15.20 13.69
C GLU A 144 -0.36 14.31 12.55
N SER A 145 0.36 13.22 12.84
CA SER A 145 0.84 12.28 11.80
C SER A 145 -0.29 11.62 11.02
N ILE A 146 -1.42 11.25 11.68
CA ILE A 146 -2.61 10.74 10.98
C ILE A 146 -3.09 11.75 9.95
N LYS A 147 -3.14 13.03 10.31
CA LYS A 147 -3.57 14.08 9.39
C LYS A 147 -2.58 14.24 8.23
N GLU A 148 -1.29 14.20 8.48
CA GLU A 148 -0.26 14.29 7.43
C GLU A 148 -0.39 13.13 6.42
N HIS A 149 -0.56 11.90 6.90
CA HIS A 149 -0.78 10.73 6.04
C HIS A 149 -2.11 10.82 5.26
N GLU A 150 -3.19 11.27 5.91
CA GLU A 150 -4.48 11.49 5.24
C GLU A 150 -4.38 12.57 4.16
N ASP A 151 -3.67 13.67 4.40
CA ASP A 151 -3.43 14.75 3.44
C ASP A 151 -2.56 14.29 2.26
N ALA A 152 -1.55 13.44 2.51
CA ALA A 152 -0.72 12.84 1.47
C ALA A 152 -1.54 11.91 0.56
N ILE A 153 -2.29 10.97 1.15
CA ILE A 153 -3.19 10.06 0.43
C ILE A 153 -4.24 10.84 -0.36
N HIS A 154 -4.80 11.88 0.24
CA HIS A 154 -5.77 12.75 -0.40
C HIS A 154 -5.17 13.46 -1.61
N SER A 155 -3.91 13.90 -1.54
CA SER A 155 -3.21 14.55 -2.64
C SER A 155 -3.09 13.63 -3.86
N TYR A 156 -2.68 12.37 -3.68
CA TYR A 156 -2.65 11.39 -4.78
C TYR A 156 -4.04 11.18 -5.40
N TRP A 157 -5.08 11.09 -4.56
CA TRP A 157 -6.45 10.92 -5.02
C TRP A 157 -6.95 12.14 -5.82
N GLU A 158 -6.65 13.35 -5.37
CA GLU A 158 -7.05 14.57 -6.06
C GLU A 158 -6.36 14.73 -7.42
N GLU A 159 -5.08 14.36 -7.54
CA GLU A 159 -4.40 14.33 -8.84
C GLU A 159 -5.06 13.32 -9.78
N TYR A 160 -5.37 12.12 -9.30
CA TYR A 160 -6.10 11.12 -10.08
C TYR A 160 -7.48 11.63 -10.54
N ARG A 161 -8.22 12.33 -9.67
CA ARG A 161 -9.54 12.89 -10.01
C ARG A 161 -9.50 13.92 -11.14
N LYS A 162 -8.35 14.57 -11.39
CA LYS A 162 -8.19 15.49 -12.52
C LYS A 162 -8.15 14.75 -13.87
N GLU A 163 -7.72 13.49 -13.88
CA GLU A 163 -7.57 12.70 -15.11
C GLU A 163 -8.83 11.90 -15.50
N ILE A 164 -9.85 11.84 -14.63
CA ILE A 164 -11.07 11.06 -14.84
C ILE A 164 -12.33 11.93 -14.90
N SER A 165 -13.30 11.50 -15.71
CA SER A 165 -14.60 12.17 -15.84
C SER A 165 -15.74 11.47 -15.08
N THR A 166 -15.44 10.33 -14.46
CA THR A 166 -16.43 9.49 -13.78
C THR A 166 -16.31 9.60 -12.27
N ALA A 167 -17.46 9.59 -11.58
CA ALA A 167 -17.49 9.53 -10.14
C ALA A 167 -17.15 8.11 -9.67
N VAL A 168 -15.96 7.94 -9.11
CA VAL A 168 -15.47 6.71 -8.51
C VAL A 168 -15.22 6.91 -7.02
N SER A 169 -15.27 5.82 -6.25
CA SER A 169 -15.08 5.87 -4.80
C SER A 169 -13.64 5.51 -4.45
N PHE A 170 -12.96 6.40 -3.71
CA PHE A 170 -11.62 6.13 -3.16
C PHE A 170 -11.58 4.78 -2.41
N ARG A 171 -12.59 4.49 -1.59
CA ARG A 171 -12.66 3.23 -0.82
C ARG A 171 -12.62 2.00 -1.74
N LYS A 172 -13.32 2.05 -2.87
CA LYS A 172 -13.38 0.93 -3.80
C LYS A 172 -12.04 0.78 -4.53
N GLU A 173 -11.51 1.87 -5.07
CA GLU A 173 -10.22 1.87 -5.75
C GLU A 173 -9.08 1.41 -4.82
N MET A 174 -9.08 1.84 -3.56
CA MET A 174 -8.11 1.40 -2.57
C MET A 174 -8.25 -0.09 -2.25
N GLN A 175 -9.47 -0.61 -2.15
CA GLN A 175 -9.68 -2.05 -1.97
C GLN A 175 -9.11 -2.85 -3.16
N ASP A 176 -9.36 -2.39 -4.38
CA ASP A 176 -8.84 -3.03 -5.59
C ASP A 176 -7.29 -3.01 -5.62
N ILE A 177 -6.67 -1.94 -5.13
CA ILE A 177 -5.21 -1.83 -4.98
C ILE A 177 -4.67 -2.84 -3.95
N LEU A 178 -5.29 -2.93 -2.76
CA LEU A 178 -4.84 -3.86 -1.71
C LEU A 178 -5.03 -5.32 -2.12
N GLU A 179 -6.10 -5.64 -2.85
CA GLU A 179 -6.29 -6.99 -3.42
C GLU A 179 -5.24 -7.31 -4.49
N TRP A 180 -4.82 -6.32 -5.28
CA TRP A 180 -3.74 -6.47 -6.25
C TRP A 180 -2.38 -6.64 -5.55
N GLU A 181 -2.06 -5.83 -4.55
CA GLU A 181 -0.80 -5.89 -3.79
C GLU A 181 -0.61 -7.30 -3.19
N LYS A 182 -1.63 -7.78 -2.49
CA LYS A 182 -1.62 -9.13 -1.90
C LYS A 182 -1.43 -10.25 -2.94
N ARG A 183 -1.91 -10.05 -4.17
CA ARG A 183 -1.84 -11.06 -5.24
C ARG A 183 -0.49 -11.07 -5.95
N PHE A 184 0.22 -9.95 -6.00
CA PHE A 184 1.37 -9.78 -6.88
C PHE A 184 2.66 -9.28 -6.21
N LEU A 185 2.60 -8.86 -4.94
CA LEU A 185 3.76 -8.35 -4.19
C LEU A 185 4.06 -9.11 -2.87
N ASP A 186 3.10 -9.87 -2.32
CA ASP A 186 3.24 -10.61 -1.05
C ASP A 186 3.67 -12.10 -1.21
N GLU A 187 4.14 -12.52 -2.39
CA GLU A 187 4.71 -13.87 -2.62
C GLU A 187 6.24 -13.90 -2.40
#